data_AF-A0A962LZU4-F1
#
_entry.id   AF-A0A962LZU4-F1
#
_cell.length_a   1.000
_cell.length_b   1.000
_cell.length_c   1.000
_cell.angle_alpha   90.00
_cell.angle_beta   90.00
_cell.angle_gamma   90.00
#
_symmetry.space_group_name_H-M   'P 1'
#
loop_
_entity.id
_entity.type
_entity.pdbx_description
1 polymer ?
#
loop_
_entity_poly.entity_id
_entity_poly.type
_entity_poly.pdbx_seq_one_letter_code
_entity_poly.pdbx_strand_id
1 'polypeptide(L)'
;QYYNFLRLGAEGYRKIHRACYDTAQYLAAEIAALGPFDIIYDGAADKGIPALCWKMKDDVDPDPGFNLYDLADRLRARGWQVPAYSLPANCEELAIQRILVRHGVSRDLASLLLEDINSALDYLARHPARSSLTGAEASGFHH
;
A
#
# COMPACT_ATOMS: atom_id res chain seq x y z
N GLN A 1 10.77 23.22 -11.50
CA GLN A 1 11.63 22.21 -12.16
C GLN A 1 13.09 22.67 -12.19
N TYR A 2 13.46 23.82 -12.78
CA TYR A 2 14.88 24.27 -12.91
C TYR A 2 15.64 24.45 -11.58
N TYR A 3 14.98 24.98 -10.54
CA TYR A 3 15.58 25.15 -9.21
C TYR A 3 16.06 23.83 -8.58
N ASN A 4 15.28 22.76 -8.68
CA ASN A 4 15.63 21.47 -8.09
C ASN A 4 16.84 20.85 -8.81
N PHE A 5 16.94 21.00 -10.12
CA PHE A 5 18.10 20.53 -10.88
C PHE A 5 19.40 21.22 -10.44
N LEU A 6 19.38 22.55 -10.30
CA LEU A 6 20.56 23.31 -9.86
C LEU A 6 20.92 23.03 -8.39
N ARG A 7 19.92 22.88 -7.51
CA ARG A 7 20.15 22.68 -6.08
C ARG A 7 20.60 21.26 -5.73
N LEU A 8 20.00 20.25 -6.37
CA LEU A 8 20.24 18.84 -6.03
C LEU A 8 21.33 18.23 -6.90
N GLY A 9 21.41 18.61 -8.18
CA GLY A 9 22.23 17.92 -9.17
C GLY A 9 21.88 16.43 -9.30
N ALA A 10 22.66 15.69 -10.09
CA ALA A 10 22.44 14.25 -10.27
C ALA A 10 22.57 13.46 -8.95
N GLU A 11 23.47 13.89 -8.06
CA GLU A 11 23.70 13.22 -6.79
C GLU A 11 22.53 13.40 -5.81
N GLY A 12 21.98 14.61 -5.69
CA GLY A 12 20.85 14.88 -4.81
C GLY A 12 19.58 14.16 -5.26
N TYR A 13 19.30 14.13 -6.57
CA TYR A 13 18.21 13.31 -7.12
C TYR A 13 18.42 11.83 -6.82
N ARG A 14 19.65 11.30 -7.00
CA ARG A 14 19.95 9.90 -6.67
C ARG A 14 19.68 9.60 -5.19
N LYS A 15 20.10 10.47 -4.28
CA LYS A 15 19.85 10.32 -2.83
C LYS A 15 18.35 10.29 -2.51
N ILE A 16 17.57 11.20 -3.11
CA ILE A 16 16.11 11.26 -2.91
C ILE A 16 15.42 10.00 -3.44
N HIS A 17 15.72 9.60 -4.68
CA HIS A 17 15.10 8.41 -5.26
C HIS A 17 15.46 7.15 -4.47
N ARG A 18 16.73 7.00 -4.07
CA ARG A 18 17.17 5.88 -3.23
C ARG A 18 16.39 5.82 -1.93
N ALA A 19 16.21 6.94 -1.22
CA ALA A 19 15.42 6.97 0.01
C ALA A 19 13.96 6.55 -0.21
N CYS A 20 13.33 6.93 -1.33
CA CYS A 20 11.99 6.47 -1.67
C CYS A 20 11.96 4.95 -1.93
N TYR A 21 12.93 4.41 -2.68
CA TYR A 21 13.03 2.97 -2.93
C TYR A 21 13.27 2.18 -1.65
N ASP A 22 14.22 2.59 -0.82
CA ASP A 22 14.54 1.94 0.46
C ASP A 22 13.31 1.91 1.40
N THR A 23 12.49 2.97 1.36
CA THR A 23 11.24 3.04 2.15
C THR A 23 10.14 2.16 1.56
N ALA A 24 10.01 2.09 0.22
CA ALA A 24 9.05 1.21 -0.45
C ALA A 24 9.35 -0.27 -0.15
N GLN A 25 10.62 -0.67 -0.26
CA GLN A 25 11.06 -2.04 0.02
C GLN A 25 10.86 -2.43 1.48
N TYR A 26 11.05 -1.48 2.40
CA TYR A 26 10.73 -1.72 3.81
C TYR A 26 9.24 -1.96 4.04
N LEU A 27 8.37 -1.07 3.53
CA LEU A 27 6.93 -1.26 3.65
C LEU A 27 6.50 -2.60 3.07
N ALA A 28 7.09 -3.00 1.93
CA ALA A 28 6.78 -4.27 1.29
C ALA A 28 7.17 -5.47 2.17
N ALA A 29 8.38 -5.43 2.77
CA ALA A 29 8.86 -6.48 3.66
C ALA A 29 8.00 -6.61 4.93
N GLU A 30 7.65 -5.49 5.56
CA GLU A 30 6.81 -5.50 6.76
C GLU A 30 5.38 -5.95 6.46
N ILE A 31 4.78 -5.47 5.37
CA ILE A 31 3.43 -5.90 4.95
C ILE A 31 3.39 -7.39 4.62
N ALA A 32 4.43 -7.93 3.98
CA ALA A 32 4.56 -9.37 3.73
C ALA A 32 4.57 -10.19 5.04
N ALA A 33 5.16 -9.63 6.10
CA ALA A 33 5.23 -10.27 7.41
C ALA A 33 3.91 -10.23 8.20
N LEU A 34 2.95 -9.37 7.84
CA LEU A 34 1.66 -9.23 8.54
C LEU A 34 0.74 -10.45 8.38
N GLY A 35 1.02 -11.35 7.44
CA GLY A 35 0.37 -12.66 7.35
C GLY A 35 -0.53 -12.84 6.13
N PRO A 36 -1.66 -12.12 5.99
CA PRO A 36 -2.68 -12.43 4.99
C PRO A 36 -2.38 -11.85 3.59
N PHE A 37 -1.17 -11.31 3.37
CA PHE A 37 -0.84 -10.57 2.15
C PHE A 37 0.27 -11.23 1.34
N ASP A 38 0.10 -11.19 0.01
CA ASP A 38 1.13 -11.50 -0.97
C ASP A 38 1.56 -10.23 -1.70
N ILE A 39 2.87 -9.98 -1.72
CA ILE A 39 3.46 -8.85 -2.43
C ILE A 39 3.51 -9.17 -3.93
N ILE A 40 2.84 -8.34 -4.74
CA ILE A 40 2.89 -8.38 -6.21
C ILE A 40 4.09 -7.58 -6.71
N TYR A 41 4.34 -6.43 -6.09
CA TYR A 41 5.47 -5.56 -6.41
C TYR A 41 6.01 -4.92 -5.13
N ASP A 42 7.32 -4.99 -4.94
CA ASP A 42 8.04 -4.63 -3.71
C ASP A 42 8.77 -3.28 -3.79
N GLY A 43 8.68 -2.58 -4.92
CA GLY A 43 9.43 -1.34 -5.14
C GLY A 43 10.89 -1.57 -5.49
N ALA A 44 11.27 -2.70 -6.10
CA ALA A 44 12.62 -2.89 -6.62
C ALA A 44 12.94 -1.86 -7.73
N ALA A 45 14.09 -1.18 -7.59
CA ALA A 45 14.48 -0.04 -8.42
C ALA A 45 14.81 -0.39 -9.88
N ASP A 46 15.18 -1.64 -10.14
CA ASP A 46 15.43 -2.20 -11.48
C ASP A 46 14.15 -2.60 -12.22
N LYS A 47 13.03 -2.73 -11.50
CA LYS A 47 11.74 -3.22 -12.04
C LYS A 47 10.69 -2.14 -12.21
N GLY A 48 10.88 -0.96 -11.61
CA GLY A 48 9.87 0.10 -11.71
C GLY A 48 10.07 1.29 -10.78
N ILE A 49 8.96 1.91 -10.42
CA ILE A 49 8.87 3.11 -9.58
C ILE A 49 8.88 2.76 -8.09
N PRO A 50 9.18 3.70 -7.17
CA PRO A 50 9.13 3.44 -5.72
C PRO A 50 7.69 3.31 -5.22
N ALA A 51 7.06 2.19 -5.52
CA ALA A 51 5.72 1.83 -5.12
C ALA A 51 5.71 0.37 -4.69
N LEU A 52 4.72 -0.01 -3.90
CA LEU A 52 4.45 -1.39 -3.56
C LEU A 52 2.99 -1.71 -3.81
N CYS A 53 2.73 -2.94 -4.25
CA CYS A 53 1.40 -3.47 -4.51
C CYS A 53 1.29 -4.85 -3.89
N TRP A 54 0.17 -5.13 -3.25
CA TRP A 54 -0.10 -6.43 -2.65
C TRP A 54 -1.57 -6.82 -2.81
N LYS A 55 -1.82 -8.12 -2.67
CA LYS A 55 -3.15 -8.73 -2.66
C LYS A 55 -3.36 -9.53 -1.38
N MET A 56 -4.59 -9.97 -1.14
CA MET A 56 -4.83 -11.07 -0.20
C MET A 56 -4.17 -12.35 -0.75
N LYS A 57 -3.64 -13.15 0.15
CA LYS A 57 -3.12 -14.49 -0.15
C LYS A 57 -4.22 -15.42 -0.68
N ASP A 58 -3.85 -16.29 -1.63
CA ASP A 58 -4.78 -17.25 -2.23
C ASP A 58 -5.11 -18.44 -1.31
N ASP A 59 -4.28 -18.68 -0.28
CA ASP A 59 -4.40 -19.79 0.67
C ASP A 59 -5.03 -19.40 2.03
N VAL A 60 -5.45 -18.14 2.16
CA VAL A 60 -6.23 -17.68 3.32
C VAL A 60 -7.65 -18.24 3.23
N ASP A 61 -8.30 -18.43 4.38
CA ASP A 61 -9.73 -18.80 4.44
C ASP A 61 -10.51 -17.94 3.43
N PRO A 62 -11.33 -18.52 2.55
CA PRO A 62 -12.07 -17.78 1.54
C PRO A 62 -12.96 -16.66 2.12
N ASP A 63 -13.24 -16.67 3.42
CA ASP A 63 -13.84 -15.55 4.14
C ASP A 63 -13.03 -15.18 5.40
N PRO A 64 -11.97 -14.35 5.27
CA PRO A 64 -11.18 -13.89 6.43
C PRO A 64 -11.93 -12.82 7.25
N GLY A 65 -13.20 -12.54 6.94
CA GLY A 65 -14.01 -11.54 7.62
C GLY A 65 -13.73 -10.10 7.19
N PHE A 66 -12.87 -9.87 6.20
CA PHE A 66 -12.65 -8.56 5.57
C PHE A 66 -11.98 -8.70 4.20
N ASN A 67 -12.07 -7.66 3.37
CA ASN A 67 -11.29 -7.55 2.14
C ASN A 67 -10.43 -6.28 2.13
N LEU A 68 -9.65 -6.08 1.06
CA LEU A 68 -8.79 -4.90 0.93
C LEU A 68 -9.56 -3.57 0.86
N TYR A 69 -10.83 -3.57 0.49
CA TYR A 69 -11.66 -2.37 0.51
C TYR A 69 -12.02 -1.98 1.95
N ASP A 70 -12.36 -2.95 2.81
CA ASP A 70 -12.62 -2.74 4.24
C ASP A 70 -11.38 -2.19 4.96
N LEU A 71 -10.20 -2.75 4.64
CA LEU A 71 -8.93 -2.26 5.19
C LEU A 71 -8.64 -0.82 4.72
N ALA A 72 -8.86 -0.51 3.43
CA ALA A 72 -8.66 0.84 2.90
C ALA A 72 -9.59 1.86 3.57
N ASP A 73 -10.84 1.49 3.82
CA ASP A 73 -11.79 2.36 4.52
C ASP A 73 -11.39 2.61 5.98
N ARG A 74 -10.93 1.57 6.69
CA ARG A 74 -10.43 1.73 8.06
C ARG A 74 -9.20 2.61 8.16
N LEU A 75 -8.26 2.47 7.22
CA LEU A 75 -7.10 3.34 7.11
C LEU A 75 -7.51 4.79 6.81
N ARG A 76 -8.53 5.00 5.97
CA ARG A 76 -9.09 6.32 5.66
C ARG A 76 -9.66 7.00 6.90
N ALA A 77 -10.32 6.27 7.79
CA ALA A 77 -10.82 6.82 9.06
C ALA A 77 -9.69 7.36 9.96
N ARG A 78 -8.45 6.90 9.78
CA ARG A 78 -7.24 7.39 10.48
C ARG A 78 -6.46 8.44 9.67
N GLY A 79 -6.98 8.86 8.51
CA GLY A 79 -6.39 9.87 7.64
C GLY A 79 -5.47 9.33 6.54
N TRP A 80 -5.28 8.01 6.45
CA TRP A 80 -4.46 7.39 5.43
C TRP A 80 -5.23 7.14 4.14
N GLN A 81 -4.66 7.54 3.01
CA GLN A 81 -5.21 7.25 1.69
C GLN A 81 -4.41 6.11 1.04
N VAL A 82 -4.73 4.88 1.39
CA VAL A 82 -4.17 3.66 0.77
C VAL A 82 -5.24 3.06 -0.15
N PRO A 83 -5.20 3.34 -1.46
CA PRO A 83 -6.25 2.93 -2.38
C PRO A 83 -6.25 1.41 -2.57
N ALA A 84 -7.45 0.83 -2.55
CA ALA A 84 -7.73 -0.53 -3.02
C ALA A 84 -8.51 -0.47 -4.33
N TYR A 85 -8.18 -1.33 -5.29
CA TYR A 85 -8.86 -1.42 -6.58
C TYR A 85 -8.67 -2.79 -7.23
N SER A 86 -9.59 -3.15 -8.12
CA SER A 86 -9.47 -4.36 -8.92
C SER A 86 -8.61 -4.13 -10.16
N LEU A 87 -7.90 -5.16 -10.61
CA LEU A 87 -7.12 -5.07 -11.84
C LEU A 87 -8.02 -4.96 -13.08
N PRO A 88 -7.53 -4.31 -14.16
CA PRO A 88 -8.30 -4.11 -15.40
C PRO A 88 -8.60 -5.44 -16.12
N ALA A 89 -9.41 -5.34 -17.19
CA ALA A 89 -10.03 -6.45 -17.93
C ALA A 89 -9.23 -7.77 -17.92
N ASN A 90 -9.92 -8.84 -17.50
CA ASN A 90 -9.44 -10.22 -17.27
C ASN A 90 -8.91 -10.55 -15.85
N CYS A 91 -8.88 -9.61 -14.91
CA CYS A 91 -8.50 -9.86 -13.50
C CYS A 91 -9.34 -9.02 -12.49
N GLU A 92 -10.61 -8.77 -12.81
CA GLU A 92 -11.50 -7.86 -12.05
C GLU A 92 -11.85 -8.37 -10.64
N GLU A 93 -11.74 -9.68 -10.43
CA GLU A 93 -11.95 -10.33 -9.13
C GLU A 93 -10.77 -10.13 -8.16
N LEU A 94 -9.60 -9.70 -8.68
CA LEU A 94 -8.40 -9.52 -7.86
C LEU A 94 -8.30 -8.07 -7.36
N ALA A 95 -8.75 -7.85 -6.13
CA ALA A 95 -8.48 -6.61 -5.42
C ALA A 95 -7.00 -6.52 -5.03
N ILE A 96 -6.40 -5.36 -5.26
CA ILE A 96 -5.04 -5.02 -4.82
C ILE A 96 -5.05 -3.71 -4.04
N GLN A 97 -4.12 -3.56 -3.10
CA GLN A 97 -3.77 -2.28 -2.50
C GLN A 97 -2.41 -1.82 -2.99
N ARG A 98 -2.24 -0.49 -3.11
CA ARG A 98 -0.99 0.12 -3.57
C ARG A 98 -0.61 1.32 -2.74
N ILE A 99 0.68 1.41 -2.38
CA ILE A 99 1.29 2.62 -1.82
C ILE A 99 2.34 3.14 -2.81
N LEU A 100 2.27 4.43 -3.14
CA LEU A 100 3.30 5.13 -3.90
C LEU A 100 4.14 5.98 -2.95
N VAL A 101 5.42 5.65 -2.83
CA VAL A 101 6.34 6.38 -1.96
C VAL A 101 6.92 7.58 -2.71
N ARG A 102 6.52 8.78 -2.27
CA ARG A 102 6.99 10.06 -2.82
C ARG A 102 8.02 10.68 -1.89
N HIS A 103 8.77 11.63 -2.43
CA HIS A 103 9.67 12.44 -1.60
C HIS A 103 8.90 13.09 -0.45
N GLY A 104 9.40 12.93 0.78
CA GLY A 104 8.74 13.39 2.00
C GLY A 104 8.07 12.26 2.81
N VAL A 105 7.84 11.09 2.20
CA VAL A 105 7.45 9.88 2.95
C VAL A 105 8.72 9.31 3.59
N SER A 106 8.87 9.56 4.89
CA SER A 106 10.01 9.08 5.67
C SER A 106 9.79 7.66 6.19
N ARG A 107 10.88 7.05 6.69
CA ARG A 107 10.83 5.76 7.40
C ARG A 107 9.93 5.80 8.65
N ASP A 108 9.91 6.91 9.36
CA ASP A 108 9.07 7.09 10.54
C ASP A 108 7.59 7.15 10.16
N LEU A 109 7.25 7.89 9.09
CA LEU A 109 5.88 7.94 8.58
C LEU A 109 5.41 6.56 8.09
N ALA A 110 6.31 5.82 7.43
CA ALA A 110 6.06 4.44 7.04
C ALA A 110 5.80 3.53 8.25
N SER A 111 6.53 3.73 9.36
CA SER A 111 6.34 2.95 10.59
C SER A 111 5.00 3.25 11.27
N LEU A 112 4.60 4.53 11.32
CA LEU A 112 3.27 4.92 11.80
C LEU A 112 2.14 4.31 10.96
N LEU A 113 2.31 4.27 9.64
CA LEU A 113 1.35 3.60 8.76
C LEU A 113 1.25 2.10 9.08
N LEU A 114 2.37 1.42 9.32
CA LEU A 114 2.38 0.00 9.66
C LEU A 114 1.71 -0.29 11.01
N GLU A 115 1.89 0.57 12.02
CA GLU A 115 1.18 0.48 13.30
C GLU A 115 -0.35 0.61 13.11
N ASP A 116 -0.76 1.53 12.24
CA ASP A 116 -2.17 1.75 11.92
C ASP A 116 -2.77 0.60 11.09
N ILE A 117 -1.99 0.00 10.18
CA ILE A 117 -2.40 -1.21 9.45
C ILE A 117 -2.60 -2.37 10.44
N ASN A 118 -1.65 -2.62 11.34
CA ASN A 118 -1.79 -3.65 12.38
C ASN A 118 -3.04 -3.43 13.23
N SER A 119 -3.25 -2.20 13.69
CA SER A 119 -4.42 -1.83 14.49
C SER A 119 -5.73 -2.04 13.73
N ALA A 120 -5.74 -1.76 12.42
CA ALA A 120 -6.90 -2.00 11.56
C ALA A 120 -7.17 -3.50 11.36
N LEU A 121 -6.13 -4.31 11.15
CA LEU A 121 -6.22 -5.77 11.05
C LEU A 121 -6.77 -6.39 12.34
N ASP A 122 -6.24 -6.00 13.49
CA ASP A 122 -6.72 -6.44 14.80
C ASP A 122 -8.20 -6.10 15.01
N TYR A 123 -8.62 -4.91 14.57
CA TYR A 123 -10.01 -4.49 14.65
C TYR A 123 -10.91 -5.38 13.77
N LEU A 124 -10.52 -5.61 12.52
CA LEU A 124 -11.28 -6.42 11.55
C LEU A 124 -11.35 -7.89 11.98
N ALA A 125 -10.29 -8.43 12.56
CA ALA A 125 -10.29 -9.78 13.13
C ALA A 125 -11.29 -9.94 14.29
N ARG A 126 -11.49 -8.89 15.11
CA ARG A 126 -12.46 -8.90 16.23
C ARG A 126 -13.88 -8.53 15.80
N HIS A 127 -14.02 -7.80 14.70
CA HIS A 127 -15.29 -7.32 14.16
C HIS A 127 -15.38 -7.65 12.67
N PRO A 128 -15.57 -8.93 12.31
CA PRO A 128 -15.71 -9.32 10.91
C PRO A 128 -16.80 -8.50 10.23
N ALA A 129 -16.52 -8.05 9.01
CA ALA A 129 -17.48 -7.36 8.16
C ALA A 129 -18.65 -8.32 7.88
N ARG A 130 -19.88 -7.92 8.22
CA ARG A 130 -21.08 -8.68 7.87
C ARG A 130 -21.37 -8.68 6.37
N SER A 131 -20.90 -7.63 5.70
CA SER A 131 -20.87 -7.46 4.25
C SER A 131 -19.66 -6.59 3.95
N SER A 132 -18.70 -7.12 3.21
CA SER A 132 -17.51 -6.38 2.81
C SER A 132 -17.85 -5.31 1.78
N LEU A 133 -17.06 -4.24 1.78
CA LEU A 133 -17.17 -3.17 0.80
C LEU A 133 -16.77 -3.66 -0.60
N THR A 134 -17.49 -3.16 -1.60
CA THR A 134 -17.14 -3.31 -3.01
C THR A 134 -16.22 -2.17 -3.46
N GLY A 135 -15.55 -2.35 -4.61
CA GLY A 135 -14.74 -1.28 -5.20
C GLY A 135 -15.53 0.01 -5.47
N ALA A 136 -16.82 -0.10 -5.81
CA ALA A 136 -17.68 1.07 -5.99
C ALA A 136 -17.86 1.87 -4.68
N GLU A 137 -18.03 1.17 -3.56
CA GLU A 137 -18.27 1.80 -2.24
C GLU A 137 -16.98 2.35 -1.61
N ALA A 138 -15.84 1.73 -1.92
CA ALA A 138 -14.55 2.12 -1.34
C ALA A 138 -13.71 3.07 -2.22
N SER A 139 -14.09 3.28 -3.48
CA SER A 139 -13.31 4.05 -4.46
C SER A 139 -13.05 5.50 -4.02
N GLY A 140 -11.81 5.76 -3.60
CA GLY A 140 -11.19 7.08 -3.60
C GLY A 140 -10.22 7.15 -4.76
N PHE A 141 -10.58 7.91 -5.81
CA PHE A 141 -9.80 8.31 -6.99
C PHE A 141 -8.86 7.24 -7.62
N HIS A 142 -9.23 6.76 -8.81
CA HIS A 142 -8.33 6.04 -9.70
C HIS A 142 -7.61 7.04 -10.64
N HIS A 143 -6.29 6.93 -10.79
CA HIS A 143 -5.48 7.68 -11.76
C HIS A 143 -4.81 6.72 -12.72
#